data_AF-A0A1A8WHF5-F1
#
_entry.id   AF-A0A1A8WHF5-F1
#
_cell.length_a   1.000
_cell.length_b   1.000
_cell.length_c   1.000
_cell.angle_alpha   90.00
_cell.angle_beta   90.00
_cell.angle_gamma   90.00
#
_symmetry.space_group_name_H-M   'P 1'
#
loop_
_entity.id
_entity.type
_entity.pdbx_description
1 polymer ?
#
loop_
_entity_poly.entity_id
_entity_poly.type
_entity_poly.pdbx_seq_one_letter_code
_entity_poly.pdbx_strand_id
1 'polypeptide(L)'
;CSTVNMSANGYFKKTPKDVKEYCIYFKHWLYDEILSNASYILNIDKIFKEWENQTNNENYKRFRELCTYNKLTLDEIKQLTSIYAFKLIFYDNINIFNTEKNKPCRYLSDLGKGLKTYSESISRCSIENNEDKFCKELKEFQNIYNLDKLYLKTTESSDYKLVEEETINCPLVIESLKEPLLLMYKEGINRWYLSDEPIHFLSTSVISASSAIGTTYTNIGSLFIHGKQKKNTVFLNVDERRYDFAFPVSEPEHTNFENSEYKISYYSSDNF
;
A
#
# COMPACT_ATOMS: atom_id res chain seq x y z
N CYS A 1 -10.71 -27.21 -5.76
CA CYS A 1 -9.47 -27.25 -4.98
C CYS A 1 -8.41 -26.38 -5.64
N SER A 2 -8.18 -25.20 -5.09
CA SER A 2 -7.00 -24.37 -5.35
C SER A 2 -6.39 -24.10 -3.99
N THR A 3 -5.40 -24.89 -3.61
CA THR A 3 -4.67 -24.77 -2.35
C THR A 3 -3.81 -23.51 -2.40
N VAL A 4 -4.35 -22.37 -1.95
CA VAL A 4 -3.53 -21.25 -1.46
C VAL A 4 -3.23 -21.54 0.00
N ASN A 5 -2.36 -22.53 0.23
CA ASN A 5 -1.79 -22.78 1.54
C ASN A 5 -0.53 -21.93 1.66
N MET A 6 -0.66 -20.80 2.38
CA MET A 6 0.23 -20.48 3.51
C MET A 6 -0.37 -19.30 4.29
N SER A 7 -1.24 -19.65 5.23
CA SER A 7 -1.62 -18.83 6.37
C SER A 7 -0.41 -18.64 7.30
N ALA A 8 0.43 -17.65 6.99
CA ALA A 8 1.40 -17.01 7.90
C ALA A 8 1.91 -15.71 7.24
N ASN A 9 1.36 -14.54 7.58
CA ASN A 9 1.86 -13.22 7.17
C ASN A 9 2.32 -13.09 5.69
N GLY A 10 1.56 -13.66 4.75
CA GLY A 10 1.91 -13.76 3.33
C GLY A 10 1.99 -12.42 2.56
N TYR A 11 1.82 -11.28 3.24
CA TYR A 11 1.87 -9.95 2.63
C TYR A 11 3.30 -9.43 2.42
N PHE A 12 4.29 -9.94 3.15
CA PHE A 12 5.62 -9.33 3.18
C PHE A 12 6.72 -10.32 2.84
N LYS A 13 7.26 -10.17 1.63
CA LYS A 13 8.36 -10.99 1.12
C LYS A 13 9.70 -10.73 1.83
N LYS A 14 9.76 -9.72 2.70
CA LYS A 14 10.99 -9.23 3.32
C LYS A 14 10.79 -8.97 4.80
N THR A 15 11.74 -9.45 5.62
CA THR A 15 11.83 -9.07 7.03
C THR A 15 12.01 -7.54 7.11
N PRO A 16 11.25 -6.83 7.96
CA PRO A 16 11.44 -5.40 8.16
C PRO A 16 12.90 -5.10 8.49
N LYS A 17 13.45 -4.07 7.86
CA LYS A 17 14.85 -3.68 8.06
C LYS A 17 15.06 -2.96 9.37
N ASP A 18 14.03 -2.27 9.87
CA ASP A 18 14.06 -1.55 11.12
C ASP A 18 12.67 -1.44 11.76
N VAL A 19 12.60 -0.83 12.95
CA VAL A 19 11.37 -0.70 13.73
C VAL A 19 10.31 0.15 13.01
N LYS A 20 10.70 1.12 12.18
CA LYS A 20 9.74 1.98 11.47
C LYS A 20 8.98 1.19 10.41
N GLU A 21 9.65 0.26 9.73
CA GLU A 21 8.99 -0.64 8.79
C GLU A 21 8.02 -1.60 9.50
N TYR A 22 8.36 -2.09 10.70
CA TYR A 22 7.41 -2.81 11.57
C TYR A 22 6.18 -1.97 11.92
N CYS A 23 6.35 -0.68 12.22
CA CYS A 23 5.23 0.22 12.51
C CYS A 23 4.26 0.30 11.33
N ILE A 24 4.77 0.42 10.10
CA ILE A 24 3.91 0.45 8.91
C ILE A 24 3.16 -0.86 8.74
N TYR A 25 3.81 -2.01 8.92
CA TYR A 25 3.13 -3.30 8.80
C TYR A 25 2.04 -3.47 9.86
N PHE A 26 2.31 -3.04 11.09
CA PHE A 26 1.31 -3.06 12.15
C PHE A 26 0.11 -2.14 11.84
N LYS A 27 0.36 -0.91 11.35
CA LYS A 27 -0.69 -0.01 10.90
C LYS A 27 -1.50 -0.62 9.76
N HIS A 28 -0.84 -1.19 8.77
CA HIS A 28 -1.51 -1.83 7.64
C HIS A 28 -2.43 -2.96 8.10
N TRP A 29 -1.94 -3.86 8.96
CA TRP A 29 -2.73 -4.93 9.55
C TRP A 29 -3.94 -4.38 10.32
N LEU A 30 -3.72 -3.40 11.21
CA LEU A 30 -4.83 -2.81 11.97
C LEU A 30 -5.90 -2.22 11.04
N TYR A 31 -5.49 -1.49 10.02
CA TYR A 31 -6.41 -0.87 9.08
C TYR A 31 -7.21 -1.91 8.31
N ASP A 32 -6.57 -3.01 7.91
CA ASP A 32 -7.25 -4.14 7.27
C ASP A 32 -8.26 -4.81 8.22
N GLU A 33 -7.90 -5.02 9.49
CA GLU A 33 -8.82 -5.53 10.53
C GLU A 33 -10.03 -4.60 10.73
N ILE A 34 -9.80 -3.29 10.84
CA ILE A 34 -10.87 -2.29 10.98
C ILE A 34 -11.82 -2.36 9.78
N LEU A 35 -11.28 -2.44 8.56
CA LEU A 35 -12.08 -2.46 7.34
C LEU A 35 -12.81 -3.79 7.10
N SER A 36 -12.28 -4.88 7.64
CA SER A 36 -12.84 -6.23 7.48
C SER A 36 -14.00 -6.54 8.43
N ASN A 37 -14.22 -5.71 9.46
CA ASN A 37 -15.24 -5.95 10.48
C ASN A 37 -16.20 -4.78 10.64
N ALA A 38 -17.48 -4.99 10.31
CA ALA A 38 -18.52 -3.96 10.43
C ALA A 38 -18.65 -3.40 11.86
N SER A 39 -18.43 -4.23 12.89
CA SER A 39 -18.43 -3.77 14.28
C SER A 39 -17.27 -2.81 14.56
N TYR A 40 -16.08 -3.07 13.99
CA TYR A 40 -14.93 -2.18 14.14
C TYR A 40 -15.11 -0.88 13.38
N ILE A 41 -15.70 -0.93 12.18
CA ILE A 41 -16.07 0.28 11.42
C ILE A 41 -16.99 1.18 12.27
N LEU A 42 -18.04 0.62 12.88
CA LEU A 42 -18.98 1.38 13.71
C LEU A 42 -18.34 1.93 15.00
N ASN A 43 -17.28 1.28 15.49
CA ASN A 43 -16.60 1.63 16.73
C ASN A 43 -15.21 2.24 16.53
N ILE A 44 -14.91 2.73 15.32
CA ILE A 44 -13.59 3.26 14.95
C ILE A 44 -13.08 4.30 15.96
N ASP A 45 -13.91 5.26 16.36
CA ASP A 45 -13.55 6.29 17.33
C ASP A 45 -13.18 5.70 18.70
N LYS A 46 -13.88 4.64 19.12
CA LYS A 46 -13.58 3.92 20.37
C LYS A 46 -12.26 3.18 20.29
N ILE A 47 -11.98 2.54 19.14
CA ILE A 47 -10.70 1.85 18.89
C ILE A 47 -9.54 2.86 18.98
N PHE A 48 -9.64 4.00 18.30
CA PHE A 48 -8.63 5.05 18.36
C PHE A 48 -8.45 5.61 19.77
N LYS A 49 -9.54 5.82 20.51
CA LYS A 49 -9.48 6.30 21.89
C LYS A 49 -8.81 5.29 22.83
N GLU A 50 -9.14 4.01 22.70
CA GLU A 50 -8.51 2.96 23.50
C GLU A 50 -7.03 2.85 23.19
N TRP A 51 -6.66 2.91 21.91
CA TRP A 51 -5.27 2.95 21.50
C TRP A 51 -4.53 4.15 22.10
N GLU A 52 -5.11 5.35 22.04
CA GLU A 52 -4.54 6.55 22.62
C GLU A 52 -4.33 6.37 24.15
N ASN A 53 -5.30 5.79 24.85
CA ASN A 53 -5.18 5.49 26.28
C ASN A 53 -4.05 4.49 26.57
N GLN A 54 -3.98 3.38 25.83
CA GLN A 54 -2.97 2.35 26.01
C GLN A 54 -1.58 2.91 25.72
N THR A 55 -1.44 3.62 24.60
CA THR A 55 -0.18 4.24 24.24
C THR A 55 0.25 5.27 25.26
N ASN A 56 -0.68 6.02 25.88
CA ASN A 56 -0.39 7.00 26.94
C ASN A 56 0.26 6.43 28.21
N ASN A 57 0.16 5.14 28.45
CA ASN A 57 0.85 4.45 29.54
C ASN A 57 2.38 4.44 29.34
N GLU A 58 3.15 4.60 30.42
CA GLU A 58 4.62 4.59 30.39
C GLU A 58 5.19 3.28 29.84
N ASN A 59 4.50 2.16 30.06
CA ASN A 59 4.89 0.84 29.55
C ASN A 59 5.00 0.80 28.02
N TYR A 60 4.24 1.64 27.31
CA TYR A 60 4.23 1.72 25.85
C TYR A 60 4.91 2.99 25.31
N LYS A 61 5.61 3.75 26.17
CA LYS A 61 6.34 4.96 25.77
C LYS A 61 7.33 4.69 24.63
N ARG A 62 8.13 3.63 24.76
CA ARG A 62 9.08 3.21 23.72
C ARG A 62 8.39 2.87 22.40
N PHE A 63 7.22 2.24 22.45
CA PHE A 63 6.44 1.95 21.24
C PHE A 63 5.94 3.23 20.57
N ARG A 64 5.42 4.20 21.34
CA ARG A 64 5.02 5.52 20.80
C ARG A 64 6.15 6.29 20.16
N GLU A 65 7.32 6.28 20.79
CA GLU A 65 8.50 6.99 20.27
C GLU A 65 8.96 6.40 18.92
N LEU A 66 8.66 5.13 18.68
CA LEU A 66 9.06 4.40 17.47
C LEU A 66 7.95 4.39 16.40
N CYS A 67 6.69 4.33 16.82
CA CYS A 67 5.50 4.29 15.97
C CYS A 67 4.56 5.44 16.31
N THR A 68 4.56 6.49 15.49
CA THR A 68 3.57 7.56 15.59
C THR A 68 2.22 7.10 15.08
N TYR A 69 1.14 7.48 15.75
CA TYR A 69 -0.21 7.12 15.31
C TYR A 69 -1.10 8.36 15.31
N ASN A 70 -1.70 8.66 14.17
CA ASN A 70 -2.64 9.75 14.01
C ASN A 70 -4.06 9.21 13.89
N LYS A 71 -5.01 9.86 14.55
CA LYS A 71 -6.44 9.51 14.42
C LYS A 71 -6.96 9.80 13.01
N LEU A 72 -7.32 8.76 12.28
CA LEU A 72 -7.83 8.85 10.92
C LEU A 72 -9.34 8.61 10.87
N THR A 73 -10.00 9.21 9.89
CA THR A 73 -11.38 8.85 9.52
C THR A 73 -11.41 7.51 8.78
N LEU A 74 -12.59 6.88 8.69
CA LEU A 74 -12.77 5.65 7.93
C LEU A 74 -12.33 5.80 6.46
N ASP A 75 -12.62 6.94 5.84
CA ASP A 75 -12.25 7.20 4.45
C ASP A 75 -10.73 7.31 4.29
N GLU A 76 -10.06 8.01 5.19
CA GLU A 76 -8.59 8.12 5.20
C GLU A 76 -7.91 6.77 5.42
N ILE A 77 -8.47 5.89 6.25
CA ILE A 77 -7.99 4.51 6.42
C ILE A 77 -8.13 3.72 5.12
N LYS A 78 -9.27 3.83 4.42
CA LYS A 78 -9.46 3.20 3.11
C LYS A 78 -8.44 3.70 2.10
N GLN A 79 -8.21 5.02 2.06
CA GLN A 79 -7.23 5.64 1.17
C GLN A 79 -5.81 5.14 1.46
N LEU A 80 -5.35 5.18 2.73
CA LEU A 80 -4.02 4.67 3.09
C LEU A 80 -3.87 3.17 2.80
N THR A 81 -4.89 2.36 3.11
CA THR A 81 -4.86 0.92 2.86
C THR A 81 -4.72 0.63 1.37
N SER A 82 -5.41 1.40 0.52
CA SER A 82 -5.27 1.29 -0.94
C SER A 82 -3.86 1.67 -1.41
N ILE A 83 -3.26 2.74 -0.88
CA ILE A 83 -1.87 3.13 -1.17
C ILE A 83 -0.89 2.04 -0.72
N TYR A 84 -1.07 1.48 0.47
CA TYR A 84 -0.23 0.42 1.01
C TYR A 84 -0.32 -0.84 0.14
N ALA A 85 -1.52 -1.24 -0.27
CA ALA A 85 -1.71 -2.37 -1.18
C ALA A 85 -0.98 -2.14 -2.52
N PHE A 86 -1.13 -0.97 -3.14
CA PHE A 86 -0.40 -0.64 -4.36
C PHE A 86 1.12 -0.76 -4.16
N LYS A 87 1.68 -0.19 -3.11
CA LYS A 87 3.13 -0.21 -2.91
C LYS A 87 3.65 -1.59 -2.48
N LEU A 88 3.13 -2.13 -1.38
CA LEU A 88 3.68 -3.31 -0.71
C LEU A 88 3.34 -4.60 -1.46
N ILE A 89 2.18 -4.66 -2.12
CA ILE A 89 1.75 -5.83 -2.87
C ILE A 89 2.16 -5.69 -4.34
N PHE A 90 1.78 -4.63 -5.04
CA PHE A 90 2.03 -4.52 -6.48
C PHE A 90 3.45 -4.05 -6.80
N TYR A 91 3.82 -2.84 -6.41
CA TYR A 91 5.07 -2.20 -6.83
C TYR A 91 6.32 -2.97 -6.37
N ASP A 92 6.36 -3.40 -5.11
CA ASP A 92 7.49 -4.18 -4.57
C ASP A 92 7.62 -5.58 -5.19
N ASN A 93 6.54 -6.10 -5.77
CA ASN A 93 6.51 -7.40 -6.42
C ASN A 93 6.31 -7.29 -7.94
N ILE A 94 6.64 -6.14 -8.54
CA ILE A 94 6.33 -5.85 -9.95
C ILE A 94 6.82 -6.92 -10.93
N ASN A 95 7.97 -7.55 -10.67
CA ASN A 95 8.50 -8.64 -11.50
C ASN A 95 7.59 -9.88 -11.50
N ILE A 96 6.95 -10.18 -10.36
CA ILE A 96 5.95 -11.26 -10.27
C ILE A 96 4.71 -10.86 -11.08
N PHE A 97 4.27 -9.61 -10.95
CA PHE A 97 3.13 -9.09 -11.69
C PHE A 97 3.35 -9.05 -13.20
N ASN A 98 4.58 -8.83 -13.65
CA ASN A 98 4.93 -8.82 -15.07
C ASN A 98 5.00 -10.22 -15.71
N THR A 99 5.28 -11.26 -14.90
CA THR A 99 5.53 -12.63 -15.42
C THR A 99 4.31 -13.53 -15.34
N GLU A 100 3.49 -13.36 -14.30
CA GLU A 100 2.26 -14.12 -14.15
C GLU A 100 1.19 -13.69 -15.16
N LYS A 101 0.62 -14.67 -15.85
CA LYS A 101 -0.45 -14.47 -16.83
C LYS A 101 -1.83 -14.60 -16.18
N ASN A 102 -2.87 -14.13 -16.88
CA ASN A 102 -4.28 -14.36 -16.55
C ASN A 102 -4.72 -13.85 -15.16
N LYS A 103 -4.20 -12.70 -14.74
CA LYS A 103 -4.67 -12.03 -13.53
C LYS A 103 -6.02 -11.35 -13.80
N PRO A 104 -7.03 -11.48 -12.93
CA PRO A 104 -8.28 -10.74 -13.08
C PRO A 104 -8.03 -9.23 -13.11
N CYS A 105 -8.54 -8.54 -14.13
CA CYS A 105 -8.39 -7.10 -14.24
C CYS A 105 -9.03 -6.35 -13.08
N ARG A 106 -10.07 -6.92 -12.44
CA ARG A 106 -10.64 -6.40 -11.18
C ARG A 106 -9.60 -6.29 -10.07
N TYR A 107 -8.78 -7.33 -9.89
CA TYR A 107 -7.73 -7.31 -8.87
C TYR A 107 -6.67 -6.24 -9.16
N LEU A 108 -6.27 -6.12 -10.44
CA LEU A 108 -5.36 -5.06 -10.88
C LEU A 108 -5.99 -3.67 -10.79
N SER A 109 -7.31 -3.55 -10.95
CA SER A 109 -8.05 -2.31 -10.73
C SER A 109 -7.98 -1.88 -9.28
N ASP A 110 -8.22 -2.78 -8.34
CA ASP A 110 -8.19 -2.46 -6.92
C ASP A 110 -6.79 -2.05 -6.44
N LEU A 111 -5.74 -2.68 -6.96
CA LEU A 111 -4.35 -2.24 -6.75
C LEU A 111 -4.06 -0.89 -7.44
N GLY A 112 -4.57 -0.69 -8.65
CA GLY A 112 -4.36 0.53 -9.43
C GLY A 112 -5.04 1.78 -8.84
N LYS A 113 -6.18 1.60 -8.16
CA LYS A 113 -6.80 2.67 -7.36
C LYS A 113 -5.84 3.22 -6.31
N GLY A 114 -4.95 2.40 -5.76
CA GLY A 114 -3.92 2.86 -4.83
C GLY A 114 -2.92 3.82 -5.47
N LEU A 115 -2.55 3.62 -6.74
CA LEU A 115 -1.74 4.58 -7.50
C LEU A 115 -2.48 5.90 -7.71
N LYS A 116 -3.75 5.84 -8.14
CA LYS A 116 -4.60 7.03 -8.26
C LYS A 116 -4.67 7.80 -6.94
N THR A 117 -5.04 7.11 -5.86
CA THR A 117 -5.18 7.71 -4.53
C THR A 117 -3.86 8.29 -4.04
N TYR A 118 -2.72 7.61 -4.28
CA TYR A 118 -1.40 8.15 -3.99
C TYR A 118 -1.18 9.47 -4.75
N SER A 119 -1.37 9.46 -6.07
CA SER A 119 -1.17 10.63 -6.93
C SER A 119 -2.03 11.83 -6.51
N GLU A 120 -3.31 11.61 -6.20
CA GLU A 120 -4.24 12.64 -5.77
C GLU A 120 -3.86 13.18 -4.37
N SER A 121 -3.44 12.29 -3.48
CA SER A 121 -3.02 12.62 -2.11
C SER A 121 -1.76 13.48 -2.05
N ILE A 122 -0.83 13.32 -3.01
CA ILE A 122 0.37 14.16 -3.09
C ILE A 122 -0.02 15.63 -3.19
N SER A 123 -0.99 15.96 -4.05
CA SER A 123 -1.43 17.34 -4.22
C SER A 123 -2.03 17.92 -2.93
N ARG A 124 -2.90 17.14 -2.25
CA ARG A 124 -3.49 17.47 -0.93
C ARG A 124 -2.41 17.69 0.15
N CYS A 125 -1.38 16.85 0.17
CA CYS A 125 -0.37 16.84 1.23
C CYS A 125 0.85 17.74 0.98
N SER A 126 0.92 18.40 -0.19
CA SER A 126 1.98 19.32 -0.57
C SER A 126 1.85 20.73 0.03
N ILE A 127 0.73 21.04 0.68
CA ILE A 127 0.53 22.32 1.35
C ILE A 127 1.54 22.45 2.50
N GLU A 128 2.27 23.56 2.54
CA GLU A 128 3.24 23.86 3.59
C GLU A 128 2.54 23.95 4.95
N ASN A 129 3.17 23.43 6.00
CA ASN A 129 2.60 23.33 7.36
C ASN A 129 1.26 22.57 7.44
N ASN A 130 1.00 21.65 6.50
CA ASN A 130 -0.18 20.81 6.61
C ASN A 130 -0.10 19.87 7.82
N GLU A 131 -0.88 20.18 8.86
CA GLU A 131 -1.01 19.39 10.09
C GLU A 131 -2.02 18.23 9.98
N ASP A 132 -2.62 18.05 8.79
CA ASP A 132 -3.55 16.98 8.48
C ASP A 132 -2.98 15.60 8.84
N LYS A 133 -3.78 14.85 9.58
CA LYS A 133 -3.40 13.57 10.18
C LYS A 133 -3.11 12.51 9.12
N PHE A 134 -3.92 12.46 8.06
CA PHE A 134 -3.67 11.57 6.93
C PHE A 134 -2.36 11.93 6.21
N CYS A 135 -2.09 13.22 5.99
CA CYS A 135 -0.83 13.65 5.38
C CYS A 135 0.40 13.34 6.22
N LYS A 136 0.29 13.36 7.56
CA LYS A 136 1.37 12.91 8.45
C LYS A 136 1.66 11.41 8.26
N GLU A 137 0.63 10.58 8.25
CA GLU A 137 0.76 9.13 8.00
C GLU A 137 1.32 8.82 6.61
N LEU A 138 0.84 9.55 5.58
CA LEU A 138 1.34 9.39 4.22
C LEU A 138 2.81 9.79 4.10
N LYS A 139 3.21 10.94 4.68
CA LYS A 139 4.62 11.40 4.67
C LYS A 139 5.55 10.41 5.38
N GLU A 140 5.11 9.84 6.51
CA GLU A 140 5.85 8.78 7.21
C GLU A 140 6.08 7.58 6.28
N PHE A 141 5.02 7.10 5.61
CA PHE A 141 5.10 6.01 4.65
C PHE A 141 6.03 6.34 3.46
N GLN A 142 5.90 7.53 2.87
CA GLN A 142 6.75 7.96 1.77
C GLN A 142 8.23 7.93 2.13
N ASN A 143 8.58 8.45 3.31
CA ASN A 143 9.95 8.52 3.79
C ASN A 143 10.56 7.13 4.01
N ILE A 144 9.79 6.20 4.59
CA ILE A 144 10.26 4.83 4.86
C ILE A 144 10.54 4.08 3.54
N TYR A 145 9.66 4.25 2.54
CA TYR A 145 9.76 3.53 1.27
C TYR A 145 10.39 4.33 0.12
N ASN A 146 10.91 5.53 0.37
CA ASN A 146 11.51 6.44 -0.61
C ASN A 146 10.58 6.74 -1.82
N LEU A 147 9.27 6.91 -1.55
CA LEU A 147 8.28 7.19 -2.60
C LEU A 147 8.28 8.64 -3.07
N ASP A 148 8.88 9.53 -2.29
CA ASP A 148 9.10 10.95 -2.59
C ASP A 148 10.02 11.17 -3.80
N LYS A 149 10.78 10.15 -4.19
CA LYS A 149 11.68 10.16 -5.35
C LYS A 149 11.01 9.77 -6.66
N LEU A 150 9.74 9.35 -6.61
CA LEU A 150 9.00 8.89 -7.79
C LEU A 150 8.32 10.06 -8.49
N TYR A 151 8.22 9.96 -9.81
CA TYR A 151 7.60 10.96 -10.67
C TYR A 151 6.17 10.55 -10.99
N LEU A 152 5.24 11.48 -10.80
CA LEU A 152 3.82 11.30 -11.05
C LEU A 152 3.37 12.21 -12.19
N LYS A 153 2.46 11.72 -13.03
CA LYS A 153 1.80 12.54 -14.06
C LYS A 153 0.38 12.04 -14.30
N THR A 154 -0.55 12.97 -14.47
CA THR A 154 -1.92 12.66 -14.89
C THR A 154 -2.17 13.19 -16.28
N THR A 155 -2.80 12.39 -17.15
CA THR A 155 -3.24 12.83 -18.48
C THR A 155 -4.64 12.32 -18.78
N GLU A 156 -5.24 12.83 -19.85
CA GLU A 156 -6.51 12.34 -20.38
C GLU A 156 -6.28 11.50 -21.66
N SER A 157 -7.20 10.60 -21.93
CA SER A 157 -7.22 9.66 -23.07
C SER A 157 -8.65 9.20 -23.32
N SER A 158 -8.86 8.32 -24.32
CA SER A 158 -10.13 7.63 -24.55
C SER A 158 -10.74 7.04 -23.27
N ASP A 159 -12.05 7.14 -23.14
CA ASP A 159 -12.80 6.60 -21.99
C ASP A 159 -12.52 5.10 -21.81
N TYR A 160 -12.09 4.71 -20.62
CA TYR A 160 -11.85 3.32 -20.22
C TYR A 160 -12.89 2.88 -19.20
N LYS A 161 -13.52 1.73 -19.49
CA LYS A 161 -14.47 1.07 -18.59
C LYS A 161 -13.96 -0.33 -18.30
N LEU A 162 -13.86 -0.66 -17.02
CA LEU A 162 -13.50 -1.99 -16.56
C LEU A 162 -14.64 -2.97 -16.89
N VAL A 163 -14.30 -4.11 -17.47
CA VAL A 163 -15.19 -5.26 -17.62
C VAL A 163 -14.81 -6.29 -16.56
N GLU A 164 -15.76 -6.74 -15.74
CA GLU A 164 -15.47 -7.48 -14.49
C GLU A 164 -14.71 -8.79 -14.69
N GLU A 165 -14.95 -9.50 -15.80
CA GLU A 165 -14.33 -10.80 -16.12
C GLU A 165 -13.10 -10.69 -17.03
N GLU A 166 -12.66 -9.47 -17.35
CA GLU A 166 -11.53 -9.27 -18.25
C GLU A 166 -10.21 -9.68 -17.58
N THR A 167 -9.33 -10.30 -18.37
CA THR A 167 -7.96 -10.67 -17.95
C THR A 167 -6.90 -10.11 -18.92
N ILE A 168 -7.35 -9.43 -19.96
CA ILE A 168 -6.57 -8.78 -21.01
C ILE A 168 -6.84 -7.28 -20.90
N ASN A 169 -5.90 -6.41 -21.26
CA ASN A 169 -6.11 -4.96 -21.29
C ASN A 169 -6.53 -4.31 -19.94
N CYS A 170 -6.06 -4.88 -18.83
CA CYS A 170 -6.36 -4.43 -17.48
C CYS A 170 -6.02 -2.95 -17.20
N PRO A 171 -6.65 -2.34 -16.18
CA PRO A 171 -6.49 -0.91 -15.93
C PRO A 171 -5.15 -0.52 -15.34
N LEU A 172 -4.49 -1.40 -14.59
CA LEU A 172 -3.12 -1.19 -14.11
C LEU A 172 -2.15 -1.93 -15.04
N VAL A 173 -1.26 -1.18 -15.67
CA VAL A 173 -0.35 -1.63 -16.72
C VAL A 173 1.09 -1.33 -16.32
N ILE A 174 1.97 -2.30 -16.57
CA ILE A 174 3.41 -2.12 -16.53
C ILE A 174 3.84 -1.80 -17.96
N GLU A 175 4.03 -0.52 -18.27
CA GLU A 175 4.41 -0.05 -19.61
C GLU A 175 5.88 -0.37 -19.90
N SER A 176 6.74 -0.24 -18.88
CA SER A 176 8.15 -0.62 -18.94
C SER A 176 8.67 -1.02 -17.57
N LEU A 177 9.56 -2.02 -17.52
CA LEU A 177 10.28 -2.43 -16.30
C LEU A 177 11.67 -1.79 -16.17
N LYS A 178 12.23 -1.24 -17.26
CA LYS A 178 13.59 -0.70 -17.29
C LYS A 178 13.68 0.50 -18.23
N GLU A 179 14.37 1.53 -17.77
CA GLU A 179 14.77 2.73 -18.54
C GLU A 179 13.62 3.52 -19.21
N PRO A 180 12.72 4.14 -18.42
CA PRO A 180 12.53 3.97 -16.98
C PRO A 180 11.49 2.92 -16.64
N LEU A 181 11.39 2.57 -15.35
CA LEU A 181 10.20 1.90 -14.84
C LEU A 181 9.00 2.81 -15.07
N LEU A 182 7.98 2.34 -15.78
CA LEU A 182 6.78 3.11 -16.08
C LEU A 182 5.54 2.27 -15.79
N LEU A 183 4.72 2.79 -14.88
CA LEU A 183 3.41 2.25 -14.54
C LEU A 183 2.32 3.21 -15.02
N MET A 184 1.19 2.65 -15.42
CA MET A 184 0.01 3.41 -15.81
C MET A 184 -1.24 2.78 -15.19
N TYR A 185 -2.09 3.62 -14.58
CA TYR A 185 -3.45 3.26 -14.21
C TYR A 185 -4.45 4.04 -15.06
N LYS A 186 -5.50 3.38 -15.58
CA LYS A 186 -6.57 3.99 -16.36
C LYS A 186 -7.93 3.79 -15.71
N GLU A 187 -8.69 4.88 -15.62
CA GLU A 187 -10.08 4.89 -15.14
C GLU A 187 -10.83 6.05 -15.79
N GLY A 188 -11.91 5.75 -16.50
CA GLY A 188 -12.59 6.74 -17.32
C GLY A 188 -11.64 7.33 -18.37
N ILE A 189 -11.70 8.64 -18.54
CA ILE A 189 -10.79 9.38 -19.44
C ILE A 189 -9.39 9.57 -18.85
N ASN A 190 -9.20 9.36 -17.54
CA ASN A 190 -7.96 9.72 -16.85
C ASN A 190 -6.92 8.59 -16.89
N ARG A 191 -5.65 8.99 -16.91
CA ARG A 191 -4.46 8.14 -16.85
C ARG A 191 -3.51 8.67 -15.78
N TRP A 192 -3.17 7.84 -14.81
CA TRP A 192 -2.18 8.16 -13.77
C TRP A 192 -0.92 7.37 -14.05
N TYR A 193 0.20 8.08 -14.16
CA TYR A 193 1.51 7.49 -14.42
C TYR A 193 2.40 7.61 -13.20
N LEU A 194 3.22 6.58 -12.99
CA LEU A 194 4.30 6.57 -12.01
C LEU A 194 5.58 6.09 -12.67
N SER A 195 6.67 6.79 -12.40
CA SER A 195 7.99 6.48 -12.94
C SER A 195 9.10 6.69 -11.90
N ASP A 196 10.20 5.95 -12.04
CA ASP A 196 11.42 6.15 -11.25
C ASP A 196 12.35 7.24 -11.82
N GLU A 197 12.10 7.68 -13.05
CA GLU A 197 12.75 8.83 -13.69
C GLU A 197 11.72 9.86 -14.21
N PRO A 198 12.13 11.11 -14.53
CA PRO A 198 11.22 12.08 -15.07
C PRO A 198 10.52 11.59 -16.34
N ILE A 199 9.20 11.75 -16.39
CA ILE A 199 8.36 11.27 -17.48
C ILE A 199 8.47 12.24 -18.68
N HIS A 200 9.53 12.08 -19.48
CA HIS A 200 9.81 12.92 -20.65
C HIS A 200 9.04 12.49 -21.92
N PHE A 201 8.52 11.25 -21.98
CA PHE A 201 7.93 10.65 -23.21
C PHE A 201 6.53 11.19 -23.56
N LEU A 202 5.88 11.93 -22.65
CA LEU A 202 4.52 12.45 -22.84
C LEU A 202 4.48 13.92 -23.30
N SER A 203 5.60 14.51 -23.73
CA SER A 203 5.64 15.85 -24.34
C SER A 203 5.69 15.84 -25.87
N THR A 204 5.63 14.67 -26.51
CA THR A 204 5.70 14.56 -27.97
C THR A 204 4.59 13.68 -28.53
N SER A 205 3.77 14.27 -29.41
CA SER A 205 2.82 13.69 -30.39
C SER A 205 1.37 13.50 -29.86
N VAL A 206 0.25 13.98 -30.43
CA VAL A 206 -0.10 14.67 -31.70
C VAL A 206 -1.40 15.47 -31.46
N ILE A 207 -1.55 16.57 -32.19
CA ILE A 207 -2.73 17.44 -32.35
C ILE A 207 -4.05 16.64 -32.46
N SER A 208 -4.97 16.86 -31.53
CA SER A 208 -6.41 16.78 -31.77
C SER A 208 -6.99 18.17 -31.49
N ALA A 209 -7.58 18.78 -32.51
CA ALA A 209 -8.15 20.11 -32.42
C ALA A 209 -9.30 20.14 -31.40
N SER A 210 -9.38 21.25 -30.67
CA SER A 210 -10.51 21.72 -29.83
C SER A 210 -10.51 21.30 -28.36
N SER A 211 -9.82 22.07 -27.51
CA SER A 211 -10.43 22.92 -26.47
C SER A 211 -9.39 23.25 -25.40
N ALA A 212 -9.27 24.54 -25.08
CA ALA A 212 -8.31 25.06 -24.13
C ALA A 212 -8.76 24.75 -22.70
N ILE A 213 -8.07 23.86 -22.00
CA ILE A 213 -8.08 23.79 -20.53
C ILE A 213 -6.65 23.48 -20.06
N GLY A 214 -6.17 24.27 -19.11
CA GLY A 214 -4.76 24.38 -18.75
C GLY A 214 -4.16 23.09 -18.19
N THR A 215 -2.99 22.73 -18.72
CA THR A 215 -2.11 21.74 -18.10
C THR A 215 -1.46 22.34 -16.85
N THR A 216 -1.91 21.97 -15.65
CA THR A 216 -1.16 22.24 -14.43
C THR A 216 0.05 21.30 -14.35
N TYR A 217 1.23 21.84 -14.64
CA TYR A 217 2.50 21.17 -14.35
C TYR A 217 2.79 21.31 -12.85
N THR A 218 2.59 20.26 -12.06
CA THR A 218 3.16 20.15 -10.70
C THR A 218 4.48 19.41 -10.78
N ASN A 219 5.57 20.18 -10.88
CA ASN A 219 6.93 19.66 -10.80
C ASN A 219 7.26 19.46 -9.30
N ILE A 220 7.05 18.26 -8.75
CA ILE A 220 7.29 17.98 -7.32
C ILE A 220 8.73 17.48 -7.05
N GLY A 221 9.56 17.37 -8.09
CA GLY A 221 10.97 17.00 -7.93
C GLY A 221 11.90 18.19 -8.14
N SER A 222 12.12 19.05 -7.14
CA SER A 222 13.36 19.84 -6.95
C SER A 222 13.18 20.98 -5.92
N LEU A 223 13.40 20.71 -4.64
CA LEU A 223 13.90 21.74 -3.71
C LEU A 223 15.02 21.27 -2.75
N PHE A 224 15.47 20.02 -2.81
CA PHE A 224 16.64 19.57 -2.03
C PHE A 224 17.55 18.62 -2.81
N ILE A 225 18.35 19.17 -3.73
CA ILE A 225 19.57 18.50 -4.21
C ILE A 225 20.73 19.01 -3.36
N HIS A 226 20.96 18.40 -2.19
CA HIS A 226 22.28 18.40 -1.58
C HIS A 226 22.98 17.13 -2.04
N GLY A 227 23.96 17.32 -2.93
CA GLY A 227 24.62 16.23 -3.65
C GLY A 227 25.31 15.22 -2.74
N LYS A 228 25.44 13.98 -3.24
CA LYS A 228 26.60 13.13 -2.95
C LYS A 228 26.70 11.95 -3.91
N GLN A 229 27.85 11.96 -4.60
CA GLN A 229 28.81 10.87 -4.78
C GLN A 229 28.28 9.45 -5.07
N LYS A 230 28.62 8.99 -6.28
CA LYS A 230 28.83 7.58 -6.63
C LYS A 230 29.51 6.82 -5.48
N LYS A 231 28.84 5.78 -4.96
CA LYS A 231 29.50 4.66 -4.30
C LYS A 231 29.00 3.35 -4.90
N ASN A 232 29.91 2.66 -5.55
CA ASN A 232 29.81 1.24 -5.88
C ASN A 232 29.94 0.43 -4.58
N THR A 233 29.01 -0.49 -4.31
CA THR A 233 29.18 -1.63 -3.39
C THR A 233 28.15 -2.68 -3.82
N VAL A 234 28.49 -3.65 -4.67
CA VAL A 234 29.00 -5.00 -4.34
C VAL A 234 28.16 -5.70 -3.25
N PHE A 235 27.58 -6.85 -3.64
CA PHE A 235 26.85 -7.81 -2.82
C PHE A 235 27.61 -8.22 -1.54
N LEU A 236 26.87 -8.44 -0.45
CA LEU A 236 27.28 -9.32 0.63
C LEU A 236 26.13 -10.29 0.95
N ASN A 237 26.38 -11.57 0.68
CA ASN A 237 25.73 -12.68 1.38
C ASN A 237 26.08 -12.56 2.86
N VAL A 238 25.09 -12.64 3.74
CA VAL A 238 25.32 -12.85 5.17
C VAL A 238 24.35 -13.92 5.67
N ASP A 239 24.95 -14.97 6.20
CA ASP A 239 24.38 -16.19 6.73
C ASP A 239 23.40 -16.00 7.90
N GLU A 240 22.61 -17.06 8.09
CA GLU A 240 21.67 -17.32 9.19
C GLU A 240 22.14 -16.82 10.56
N ARG A 241 21.36 -15.92 11.17
CA ARG A 241 21.19 -15.86 12.62
C ARG A 241 19.72 -15.60 12.95
N ARG A 242 19.10 -16.54 13.68
CA ARG A 242 17.79 -16.39 14.29
C ARG A 242 17.90 -15.40 15.45
N TYR A 243 16.98 -14.44 15.50
CA TYR A 243 16.71 -13.65 16.70
C TYR A 243 15.32 -14.02 17.17
N ASP A 244 15.25 -14.80 18.25
CA ASP A 244 14.01 -15.10 18.94
C ASP A 244 13.67 -13.93 19.87
N PHE A 245 12.60 -13.20 19.54
CA PHE A 245 11.97 -12.28 20.48
C PHE A 245 10.71 -12.96 21.02
N ALA A 246 10.85 -13.63 22.16
CA ALA A 246 9.72 -14.13 22.94
C ALA A 246 9.14 -12.98 23.78
N PHE A 247 7.85 -12.68 23.57
CA PHE A 247 7.10 -11.80 24.45
C PHE A 247 6.75 -12.55 25.75
N PRO A 248 6.86 -11.92 26.93
CA PRO A 248 6.46 -12.56 28.18
C PRO A 248 4.93 -12.63 28.24
N VAL A 249 4.40 -13.85 28.17
CA VAL A 249 3.00 -14.12 28.50
C VAL A 249 2.90 -14.17 30.03
N SER A 250 2.26 -13.17 30.62
CA SER A 250 1.76 -13.28 31.99
C SER A 250 0.50 -14.15 31.97
N GLU A 251 0.59 -15.33 32.58
CA GLU A 251 -0.53 -16.23 32.86
C GLU A 251 -1.67 -15.51 33.58
N PRO A 252 -2.93 -15.83 33.24
CA PRO A 252 -3.99 -15.89 34.21
C PRO A 252 -4.40 -17.34 34.46
N GLU A 253 -4.63 -17.59 35.75
CA GLU A 253 -5.03 -18.83 36.37
C GLU A 253 -6.21 -19.55 35.69
N HIS A 254 -6.13 -20.87 35.71
CA HIS A 254 -7.14 -21.81 35.27
C HIS A 254 -8.54 -21.52 35.80
N THR A 255 -9.53 -21.48 34.90
CA THR A 255 -10.87 -22.03 35.18
C THR A 255 -11.32 -22.89 34.01
N ASN A 256 -11.64 -24.14 34.32
CA ASN A 256 -12.02 -25.20 33.39
C ASN A 256 -13.34 -24.89 32.67
N PHE A 257 -13.38 -25.01 31.34
CA PHE A 257 -14.59 -25.41 30.61
C PHE A 257 -14.23 -26.29 29.41
N GLU A 258 -15.06 -27.30 29.20
CA GLU A 258 -14.84 -28.55 28.46
C GLU A 258 -14.51 -28.40 26.97
N ASN A 259 -13.65 -29.31 26.51
CA ASN A 259 -13.46 -29.66 25.10
C ASN A 259 -14.81 -30.05 24.46
N SER A 260 -15.26 -29.28 23.48
CA SER A 260 -16.22 -29.78 22.48
C SER A 260 -15.50 -29.93 21.14
N GLU A 261 -15.19 -31.18 20.78
CA GLU A 261 -14.79 -31.56 19.42
C GLU A 261 -15.96 -31.30 18.46
N TYR A 262 -15.90 -30.24 17.66
CA TYR A 262 -16.81 -30.08 16.53
C TYR A 262 -16.29 -30.91 15.34
N LYS A 263 -16.83 -32.12 15.19
CA LYS A 263 -16.76 -32.90 13.94
C LYS A 263 -17.70 -32.27 12.91
N ILE A 264 -17.14 -31.65 11.88
CA ILE A 264 -17.91 -31.23 10.70
C ILE A 264 -17.86 -32.36 9.67
N SER A 265 -18.99 -33.01 9.44
CA SER A 265 -19.20 -34.00 8.37
C SER A 265 -19.61 -33.30 7.07
N TYR A 266 -18.86 -33.50 5.99
CA TYR A 266 -19.21 -33.03 4.66
C TYR A 266 -20.14 -34.04 3.97
N TYR A 267 -21.34 -33.61 3.59
CA TYR A 267 -22.14 -34.32 2.59
C TYR A 267 -21.64 -33.92 1.20
N SER A 268 -21.05 -34.88 0.49
CA SER A 268 -20.83 -34.84 -0.95
C SER A 268 -22.13 -35.31 -1.61
N SER A 269 -22.67 -34.48 -2.50
CA SER A 269 -23.71 -34.87 -3.44
C SER A 269 -23.13 -34.81 -4.84
N ASP A 270 -22.74 -35.96 -5.35
CA ASP A 270 -22.54 -36.19 -6.77
C ASP A 270 -23.91 -36.39 -7.46
N ASN A 271 -24.04 -35.71 -8.61
CA ASN A 271 -24.83 -36.02 -9.81
C ASN A 271 -26.34 -36.31 -9.71
N PHE A 272 -27.12 -35.56 -10.49
CA PHE A 272 -27.90 -36.08 -11.64
C PHE A 272 -27.99 -35.00 -12.74
#